data_AF-W5WEY2-F1
#
_entry.id   AF-W5WEY2-F1
#
_cell.length_a   1.000
_cell.length_b   1.000
_cell.length_c   1.000
_cell.angle_alpha   90.00
_cell.angle_beta   90.00
_cell.angle_gamma   90.00
#
_symmetry.space_group_name_H-M   'P 1'
#
loop_
_entity.id
_entity.type
_entity.pdbx_description
1 polymer ?
#
loop_
_entity_poly.entity_id
_entity_poly.type
_entity_poly.pdbx_seq_one_letter_code
_entity_poly.pdbx_strand_id
1 'polypeptide(L)'
;MIKHQMTASPATAALVDAVDIRPGQRVLQVALGDRPYDEDQAVTVSGEDAYLGDPSGGPYDRIVVTAGVAGISPHWLDQLAPDGVIYAPVAHGGMHPVLAVRKRAAGPHARPVLWTDFPPASGPLRPDALFRHDPTHLVPGPISFRLPGGHLGLSEQSYQDLWFFLAARDARITRAELDDPEFDPANGCCAKREPAHGTAWIQTDGSIVAAGDRNRAMAVVNLLLAQATQWDKALDRPSFTQWQCGFQRDDLVSHPLWLPHRWQLSSQAPRISGVEPRARRSPGGTRPAVASPPRPRPTLAPAR
;
A
#
# COMPACT_ATOMS: atom_id res chain seq x y z
N MET A 1 -24.25 30.42 2.01
CA MET A 1 -23.06 29.96 2.74
C MET A 1 -23.15 28.44 2.84
N ILE A 2 -22.66 27.73 1.82
CA ILE A 2 -22.66 26.27 1.79
C ILE A 2 -21.41 25.84 2.55
N LYS A 3 -21.57 25.24 3.74
CA LYS A 3 -20.47 24.52 4.39
C LYS A 3 -20.12 23.37 3.47
N HIS A 4 -19.04 23.50 2.69
CA HIS A 4 -18.39 22.34 2.11
C HIS A 4 -17.88 21.50 3.29
N GLN A 5 -18.62 20.45 3.64
CA GLN A 5 -18.05 19.36 4.42
C GLN A 5 -16.97 18.74 3.54
N MET A 6 -15.72 19.11 3.78
CA MET A 6 -14.57 18.47 3.16
C MET A 6 -14.48 17.06 3.76
N THR A 7 -15.08 16.10 3.06
CA THR A 7 -14.94 14.68 3.39
C THR A 7 -13.57 14.24 2.87
N ALA A 8 -12.74 13.68 3.74
CA ALA A 8 -11.43 13.19 3.34
C ALA A 8 -11.60 12.03 2.35
N SER A 9 -10.73 11.95 1.34
CA SER A 9 -10.69 10.79 0.46
C SER A 9 -10.54 9.48 1.27
N PRO A 10 -11.07 8.34 0.78
CA PRO A 10 -10.95 7.06 1.47
C PRO A 10 -9.49 6.67 1.79
N ALA A 11 -8.55 7.03 0.91
CA ALA A 11 -7.12 6.80 1.13
C ALA A 11 -6.58 7.61 2.30
N THR A 12 -6.96 8.89 2.42
CA THR A 12 -6.57 9.73 3.56
C THR A 12 -7.17 9.23 4.86
N ALA A 13 -8.45 8.81 4.87
CA ALA A 13 -9.08 8.24 6.06
C ALA A 13 -8.38 6.94 6.51
N ALA A 14 -8.10 6.03 5.58
CA ALA A 14 -7.36 4.80 5.88
C ALA A 14 -5.94 5.08 6.40
N LEU A 15 -5.27 6.11 5.86
CA LEU A 15 -3.98 6.55 6.36
C LEU A 15 -4.09 7.03 7.82
N VAL A 16 -5.07 7.89 8.13
CA VAL A 16 -5.34 8.38 9.51
C VAL A 16 -5.52 7.23 10.49
N ASP A 17 -6.29 6.22 10.12
CA ASP A 17 -6.53 5.07 10.99
C ASP A 17 -5.31 4.16 11.12
N ALA A 18 -4.42 4.13 10.12
CA ALA A 18 -3.24 3.28 10.09
C ALA A 18 -2.01 3.88 10.79
N VAL A 19 -1.93 5.20 10.95
CA VAL A 19 -0.77 5.88 11.53
C VAL A 19 -0.87 6.01 13.06
N ASP A 20 0.20 5.66 13.78
CA ASP A 20 0.28 5.85 15.23
C ASP A 20 0.61 7.33 15.56
N ILE A 21 -0.41 8.18 15.62
CA ILE A 21 -0.34 9.55 16.12
C ILE A 21 -0.98 9.61 17.51
N ARG A 22 -0.22 10.10 18.50
CA ARG A 22 -0.65 10.18 19.90
C ARG A 22 -0.92 11.63 20.29
N PRO A 23 -1.84 11.88 21.24
CA PRO A 23 -2.05 13.23 21.77
C PRO A 23 -0.74 13.86 22.25
N GLY A 24 -0.55 15.15 21.93
CA GLY A 24 0.64 15.91 22.30
C GLY A 24 1.87 15.70 21.40
N GLN A 25 1.78 14.84 20.38
CA GLN A 25 2.82 14.74 19.36
C GLN A 25 2.76 15.92 18.40
N ARG A 26 3.93 16.45 18.04
CA ARG A 26 4.06 17.49 17.01
C ARG A 26 3.96 16.83 15.65
N VAL A 27 2.93 17.21 14.88
CA VAL A 27 2.65 16.66 13.55
C VAL A 27 2.88 17.72 12.49
N LEU A 28 3.65 17.36 11.45
CA LEU A 28 3.70 18.09 10.19
C LEU A 28 2.90 17.30 9.15
N GLN A 29 1.89 17.92 8.56
CA GLN A 29 1.23 17.41 7.37
C GLN A 29 1.83 18.06 6.12
N VAL A 30 2.23 17.22 5.17
CA VAL A 30 2.80 17.65 3.89
C VAL A 30 1.84 17.32 2.77
N ALA A 31 1.63 18.31 1.91
CA ALA A 31 0.59 18.38 0.88
C ALA A 31 -0.81 18.54 1.46
N LEU A 32 -1.67 19.25 0.71
CA LEU A 32 -3.09 19.35 1.02
C LEU A 32 -3.78 18.08 0.55
N GLY A 33 -4.03 17.15 1.47
CA GLY A 33 -5.24 16.34 1.37
C GLY A 33 -6.46 17.23 1.63
N ASP A 34 -7.66 16.72 1.41
CA ASP A 34 -8.91 17.49 1.59
C ASP A 34 -9.17 17.94 3.05
N ARG A 35 -8.31 17.59 4.01
CA ARG A 35 -8.44 18.02 5.41
C ARG A 35 -7.11 17.94 6.20
N PRO A 36 -6.87 18.86 7.15
CA PRO A 36 -5.80 18.73 8.14
C PRO A 36 -6.01 17.56 9.11
N TYR A 37 -4.93 16.94 9.58
CA TYR A 37 -4.92 16.10 10.78
C TYR A 37 -5.12 16.98 12.01
N ASP A 38 -6.36 17.17 12.46
CA ASP A 38 -6.70 18.02 13.61
C ASP A 38 -6.13 19.45 13.51
N GLU A 39 -6.98 20.40 13.10
CA GLU A 39 -6.60 21.78 12.76
C GLU A 39 -5.87 22.52 13.90
N ASP A 40 -6.07 22.09 15.15
CA ASP A 40 -5.47 22.70 16.34
C ASP A 40 -4.06 22.14 16.67
N GLN A 41 -3.63 21.03 16.05
CA GLN A 41 -2.43 20.29 16.46
C GLN A 41 -1.41 20.02 15.34
N ALA A 42 -1.82 20.03 14.06
CA ALA A 42 -0.89 19.80 12.95
C ALA A 42 -0.54 21.09 12.19
N VAL A 43 0.76 21.29 11.96
CA VAL A 43 1.24 22.27 10.98
C VAL A 43 1.06 21.68 9.59
N THR A 44 0.48 22.43 8.66
CA THR A 44 0.26 21.98 7.27
C THR A 44 1.06 22.81 6.29
N VAL A 45 1.81 22.16 5.40
CA VAL A 45 2.54 22.80 4.29
C VAL A 45 2.12 22.22 2.95
N SER A 46 2.09 23.04 1.90
CA SER A 46 1.61 22.64 0.57
C SER A 46 2.28 23.49 -0.52
N GLY A 47 1.98 23.19 -1.80
CA GLY A 47 2.57 23.92 -2.92
C GLY A 47 4.10 23.78 -2.96
N GLU A 48 4.79 24.90 -3.16
CA GLU A 48 6.26 24.94 -3.24
C GLU A 48 6.92 24.57 -1.90
N ASP A 49 6.27 24.89 -0.77
CA ASP A 49 6.78 24.59 0.57
C ASP A 49 6.70 23.10 0.91
N ALA A 50 5.88 22.32 0.20
CA ALA A 50 5.72 20.89 0.48
C ALA A 50 7.04 20.12 0.42
N TYR A 51 7.94 20.50 -0.49
CA TYR A 51 9.27 19.90 -0.59
C TYR A 51 10.17 20.30 0.59
N LEU A 52 10.06 21.54 1.06
CA LEU A 52 10.87 22.09 2.14
C LEU A 52 10.37 21.70 3.54
N GLY A 53 9.10 21.33 3.70
CA GLY A 53 8.51 21.12 5.01
C GLY A 53 8.26 22.45 5.74
N ASP A 54 8.36 22.43 7.07
CA ASP A 54 8.40 23.65 7.90
C ASP A 54 9.72 23.67 8.72
N PRO A 55 10.79 24.27 8.16
CA PRO A 55 12.08 24.36 8.83
C PRO A 55 12.06 25.12 10.16
N SER A 56 11.05 25.96 10.40
CA SER A 56 10.93 26.79 11.60
C SER A 56 10.24 26.08 12.75
N GLY A 57 9.35 25.12 12.45
CA GLY A 57 8.53 24.42 13.42
C GLY A 57 9.08 23.08 13.89
N GLY A 58 10.16 22.55 13.31
CA GLY A 58 10.76 21.29 13.76
C GLY A 58 11.30 21.30 15.21
N PRO A 59 11.70 20.13 15.76
CA PRO A 59 11.51 18.81 15.20
C PRO A 59 10.07 18.28 15.39
N TYR A 60 9.63 17.41 14.48
CA TYR A 60 8.32 16.75 14.51
C TYR A 60 8.42 15.28 14.93
N ASP A 61 7.47 14.85 15.74
CA ASP A 61 7.29 13.43 16.08
C ASP A 61 6.75 12.64 14.89
N ARG A 62 5.93 13.29 14.07
CA ARG A 62 5.27 12.70 12.91
C ARG A 62 5.30 13.66 11.74
N ILE A 63 5.67 13.14 10.58
CA ILE A 63 5.46 13.83 9.31
C ILE A 63 4.54 12.94 8.48
N VAL A 64 3.39 13.46 8.07
CA VAL A 64 2.39 12.69 7.32
C VAL A 64 2.20 13.33 5.96
N VAL A 65 2.47 12.57 4.91
CA VAL A 65 2.31 13.03 3.53
C VAL A 65 0.98 12.51 2.99
N THR A 66 0.17 13.39 2.41
CA THR A 66 -1.17 13.03 1.89
C THR A 66 -1.24 13.10 0.36
N ALA A 67 -0.11 12.85 -0.32
CA ALA A 67 0.00 12.75 -1.77
C ALA A 67 1.02 11.67 -2.16
N GLY A 68 0.86 11.09 -3.36
CA GLY A 68 1.75 10.08 -3.92
C GLY A 68 3.07 10.66 -4.42
N VAL A 69 4.15 10.48 -3.65
CA VAL A 69 5.47 11.07 -3.93
C VAL A 69 6.43 10.04 -4.54
N ALA A 70 7.42 10.50 -5.30
CA ALA A 70 8.47 9.63 -5.85
C ALA A 70 9.44 9.11 -4.76
N GLY A 71 9.62 9.88 -3.68
CA GLY A 71 10.55 9.58 -2.61
C GLY A 71 10.40 10.53 -1.43
N ILE A 72 11.37 10.48 -0.51
CA ILE A 72 11.36 11.24 0.74
C ILE A 72 12.27 12.47 0.60
N SER A 73 11.74 13.66 0.85
CA SER A 73 12.55 14.89 0.87
C SER A 73 13.59 14.82 2.01
N PRO A 74 14.87 15.18 1.74
CA PRO A 74 15.88 15.35 2.78
C PRO A 74 15.45 16.33 3.88
N HIS A 75 14.68 17.37 3.54
CA HIS A 75 14.24 18.38 4.51
C HIS A 75 13.28 17.83 5.55
N TRP A 76 12.40 16.90 5.15
CA TRP A 76 11.51 16.22 6.10
C TRP A 76 12.31 15.36 7.08
N LEU A 77 13.38 14.70 6.59
CA LEU A 77 14.28 13.99 7.47
C LEU A 77 14.92 14.99 8.43
N ASP A 78 15.52 16.09 7.98
CA ASP A 78 16.17 17.06 8.89
C ASP A 78 15.23 17.57 9.99
N GLN A 79 13.95 17.72 9.70
CA GLN A 79 12.91 18.16 10.64
C GLN A 79 12.32 17.02 11.51
N LEU A 80 12.71 15.77 11.30
CA LEU A 80 12.21 14.63 12.07
C LEU A 80 12.93 14.51 13.43
N ALA A 81 12.15 14.40 14.51
CA ALA A 81 12.66 14.08 15.84
C ALA A 81 13.42 12.73 15.85
N PRO A 82 14.30 12.46 16.83
CA PRO A 82 15.10 11.24 16.87
C PRO A 82 14.28 9.94 16.76
N ASP A 83 13.13 9.87 17.44
CA ASP A 83 12.21 8.72 17.40
C ASP A 83 11.03 8.92 16.44
N GLY A 84 11.07 10.01 15.66
CA GLY A 84 10.00 10.40 14.76
C GLY A 84 9.82 9.41 13.61
N VAL A 85 8.64 9.48 12.99
CA VAL A 85 8.27 8.65 11.83
C VAL A 85 7.67 9.52 10.74
N ILE A 86 8.14 9.32 9.51
CA ILE A 86 7.47 9.85 8.32
C ILE A 86 6.53 8.76 7.80
N TYR A 87 5.27 9.10 7.58
CA TYR A 87 4.31 8.25 6.87
C TYR A 87 4.05 8.87 5.50
N ALA A 88 4.54 8.21 4.45
CA ALA A 88 4.46 8.75 3.10
C ALA A 88 3.96 7.71 2.10
N PRO A 89 2.95 8.02 1.27
CA PRO A 89 2.60 7.23 0.09
C PRO A 89 3.71 7.37 -0.96
N VAL A 90 4.56 6.35 -1.09
CA VAL A 90 5.72 6.41 -1.98
C VAL A 90 5.48 5.54 -3.21
N ALA A 91 5.75 6.09 -4.39
CA ALA A 91 5.59 5.42 -5.66
C ALA A 91 6.35 4.08 -5.70
N HIS A 92 5.60 2.99 -5.90
CA HIS A 92 6.16 1.65 -6.00
C HIS A 92 5.23 0.78 -6.84
N GLY A 93 5.76 0.18 -7.92
CA GLY A 93 4.97 -0.69 -8.79
C GLY A 93 3.79 -0.01 -9.48
N GLY A 94 3.82 1.32 -9.65
CA GLY A 94 2.69 2.12 -10.19
C GLY A 94 1.56 2.39 -9.19
N MET A 95 1.79 2.11 -7.91
CA MET A 95 0.90 2.39 -6.78
C MET A 95 1.62 3.27 -5.75
N HIS A 96 0.97 3.61 -4.63
CA HIS A 96 1.53 4.46 -3.57
C HIS A 96 1.38 3.83 -2.18
N PRO A 97 1.98 2.65 -1.90
CA PRO A 97 1.97 2.10 -0.55
C PRO A 97 2.54 3.11 0.45
N VAL A 98 1.88 3.23 1.59
CA VAL A 98 2.33 4.09 2.68
C VAL A 98 3.52 3.43 3.34
N LEU A 99 4.65 4.12 3.35
CA LEU A 99 5.87 3.73 4.02
C LEU A 99 5.99 4.44 5.36
N ALA A 100 6.29 3.68 6.41
CA ALA A 100 6.75 4.21 7.69
C ALA A 100 8.28 4.32 7.67
N VAL A 101 8.78 5.54 7.51
CA VAL A 101 10.21 5.86 7.35
C VAL A 101 10.78 6.40 8.65
N ARG A 102 11.95 5.89 9.04
CA ARG A 102 12.72 6.34 10.21
C ARG A 102 14.15 6.67 9.80
N LYS A 103 14.77 7.60 10.52
CA LYS A 103 16.22 7.83 10.43
C LYS A 103 16.98 6.62 10.97
N ARG A 104 18.09 6.28 10.32
CA ARG A 104 19.15 5.42 10.87
C ARG A 104 20.51 6.01 10.51
N ALA A 105 21.57 5.58 11.20
CA ALA A 105 22.92 6.04 10.96
C ALA A 105 23.39 5.85 9.51
N ALA A 106 22.94 4.78 8.84
CA ALA A 106 23.28 4.47 7.45
C ALA A 106 22.34 5.12 6.40
N GLY A 107 21.46 6.04 6.82
CA GLY A 107 20.41 6.62 5.98
C GLY A 107 19.00 6.19 6.42
N PRO A 108 17.95 6.74 5.79
CA PRO A 108 16.59 6.40 6.15
C PRO A 108 16.29 4.92 5.84
N HIS A 109 15.33 4.36 6.59
CA HIS A 109 14.87 2.99 6.45
C HIS A 109 13.35 2.96 6.57
N ALA A 110 12.70 2.12 5.77
CA ALA A 110 11.24 2.04 5.77
C ALA A 110 10.70 0.61 5.77
N ARG A 111 9.44 0.51 6.18
CA ARG A 111 8.55 -0.64 5.98
C ARG A 111 7.21 -0.13 5.43
N PRO A 112 6.55 -0.85 4.53
CA PRO A 112 5.20 -0.50 4.13
C PRO A 112 4.21 -0.86 5.24
N VAL A 113 3.19 -0.03 5.42
CA VAL A 113 2.20 -0.17 6.51
C VAL A 113 0.76 -0.18 6.01
N LEU A 114 0.51 0.37 4.82
CA LEU A 114 -0.81 0.43 4.23
C LEU A 114 -0.67 0.38 2.70
N TRP A 115 -1.53 -0.40 2.05
CA TRP A 115 -1.64 -0.41 0.58
C TRP A 115 -2.72 0.58 0.16
N THR A 116 -2.36 1.58 -0.65
CA THR A 116 -3.31 2.57 -1.17
C THR A 116 -2.89 3.07 -2.55
N ASP A 117 -3.77 3.84 -3.19
CA ASP A 117 -3.41 4.72 -4.30
C ASP A 117 -3.76 6.16 -3.93
N PHE A 118 -2.74 7.00 -3.70
CA PHE A 118 -2.92 8.44 -3.50
C PHE A 118 -2.82 9.16 -4.84
N PRO A 119 -3.55 10.28 -5.03
CA PRO A 119 -3.29 11.19 -6.12
C PRO A 119 -1.80 11.58 -6.14
N PRO A 120 -1.15 11.57 -7.31
CA PRO A 120 0.25 11.92 -7.42
C PRO A 120 0.51 13.35 -6.96
N ALA A 121 1.61 13.57 -6.25
CA ALA A 121 2.11 14.92 -6.02
C ALA A 121 2.59 15.55 -7.33
N SER A 122 2.84 16.86 -7.31
CA SER A 122 3.39 17.62 -8.45
C SER A 122 4.76 18.20 -8.12
N GLY A 123 5.48 18.63 -9.16
CA GLY A 123 6.74 19.36 -9.02
C GLY A 123 7.85 18.52 -8.38
N PRO A 124 8.66 19.08 -7.46
CA PRO A 124 9.88 18.44 -6.96
C PRO A 124 9.65 17.13 -6.19
N LEU A 125 8.43 16.87 -5.72
CA LEU A 125 8.07 15.62 -5.03
C LEU A 125 7.71 14.47 -5.98
N ARG A 126 7.51 14.77 -7.27
CA ARG A 126 7.22 13.78 -8.31
C ARG A 126 7.77 14.22 -9.67
N PRO A 127 9.10 14.28 -9.83
CA PRO A 127 9.70 14.62 -11.11
C PRO A 127 9.53 13.46 -12.11
N ASP A 128 9.08 13.77 -13.34
CA ASP A 128 8.81 12.80 -14.40
C ASP A 128 10.02 11.92 -14.74
N ALA A 129 11.23 12.46 -14.63
CA ALA A 129 12.48 11.76 -14.92
C ALA A 129 12.70 10.50 -14.07
N LEU A 130 12.01 10.36 -12.94
CA LEU A 130 12.10 9.20 -12.05
C LEU A 130 11.12 8.06 -12.43
N PHE A 131 10.21 8.29 -13.38
CA PHE A 131 9.17 7.33 -13.75
C PHE A 131 9.42 6.76 -15.14
N ARG A 132 9.35 5.44 -15.26
CA ARG A 132 9.44 4.72 -16.56
C ARG A 132 8.11 4.67 -17.29
N HIS A 133 7.02 4.87 -16.57
CA HIS A 133 5.66 4.82 -17.09
C HIS A 133 4.76 5.67 -16.19
N ASP A 134 3.94 6.50 -16.80
CA ASP A 134 2.82 7.15 -16.13
C ASP A 134 1.61 6.19 -16.18
N PRO A 135 1.08 5.74 -15.02
CA PRO A 135 -0.07 4.85 -14.97
C PRO A 135 -1.36 5.42 -15.61
N THR A 136 -1.41 6.73 -15.87
CA THR A 136 -2.55 7.36 -16.56
C THR A 136 -2.49 7.19 -18.08
N HIS A 137 -1.33 6.82 -18.63
CA HIS A 137 -1.17 6.56 -20.06
C HIS A 137 -1.53 5.11 -20.39
N LEU A 138 -2.58 4.92 -21.20
CA LEU A 138 -2.97 3.60 -21.66
C LEU A 138 -1.88 2.95 -22.51
N VAL A 139 -1.72 1.64 -22.36
CA VAL A 139 -0.90 0.81 -23.25
C VAL A 139 -1.70 0.57 -24.52
N PRO A 140 -1.13 0.79 -25.73
CA PRO A 140 -1.84 0.52 -26.97
C PRO A 140 -2.16 -0.97 -27.13
N GLY A 141 -3.40 -1.26 -27.53
CA GLY A 141 -3.87 -2.59 -27.90
C GLY A 141 -3.49 -3.02 -29.34
N PRO A 142 -4.04 -4.15 -29.83
CA PRO A 142 -4.99 -5.01 -29.14
C PRO A 142 -4.32 -6.05 -28.23
N ILE A 143 -5.15 -6.82 -27.51
CA ILE A 143 -4.73 -8.04 -26.82
C ILE A 143 -4.18 -9.05 -27.84
N SER A 144 -2.95 -9.50 -27.61
CA SER A 144 -2.26 -10.45 -28.48
C SER A 144 -2.57 -11.89 -28.11
N PHE A 145 -2.75 -12.17 -26.80
CA PHE A 145 -3.28 -13.44 -26.31
C PHE A 145 -3.74 -13.34 -24.85
N ARG A 146 -4.56 -14.32 -24.46
CA ARG A 146 -4.96 -14.59 -23.08
C ARG A 146 -4.58 -16.00 -22.69
N LEU A 147 -4.17 -16.18 -21.44
CA LEU A 147 -3.93 -17.47 -20.84
C LEU A 147 -4.81 -17.60 -19.59
N PRO A 148 -5.97 -18.27 -19.69
CA PRO A 148 -6.78 -18.62 -18.53
C PRO A 148 -5.99 -19.52 -17.57
N GLY A 149 -6.07 -19.26 -16.26
CA GLY A 149 -5.42 -20.08 -15.24
C GLY A 149 -3.88 -20.07 -15.29
N GLY A 150 -3.26 -18.99 -15.77
CA GLY A 150 -1.80 -18.84 -15.76
C GLY A 150 -1.22 -18.77 -14.33
N HIS A 151 -2.01 -18.26 -13.39
CA HIS A 151 -1.74 -18.24 -11.96
C HIS A 151 -3.02 -18.63 -11.18
N LEU A 152 -2.88 -18.80 -9.87
CA LEU A 152 -4.02 -18.96 -8.97
C LEU A 152 -4.82 -17.66 -8.87
N GLY A 153 -6.15 -17.77 -8.82
CA GLY A 153 -7.01 -16.65 -8.42
C GLY A 153 -6.73 -16.22 -6.98
N LEU A 154 -6.76 -14.92 -6.74
CA LEU A 154 -6.35 -14.28 -5.50
C LEU A 154 -7.49 -13.42 -4.92
N SER A 155 -7.53 -13.36 -3.60
CA SER A 155 -8.25 -12.28 -2.93
C SER A 155 -7.57 -10.94 -3.22
N GLU A 156 -8.28 -9.83 -3.00
CA GLU A 156 -7.73 -8.49 -3.16
C GLU A 156 -6.42 -8.31 -2.36
N GLN A 157 -6.41 -8.71 -1.08
CA GLN A 157 -5.23 -8.64 -0.22
C GLN A 157 -4.04 -9.42 -0.79
N SER A 158 -4.25 -10.67 -1.20
CA SER A 158 -3.18 -11.50 -1.77
C SER A 158 -2.70 -10.99 -3.13
N TYR A 159 -3.57 -10.34 -3.90
CA TYR A 159 -3.20 -9.69 -5.15
C TYR A 159 -2.29 -8.47 -4.91
N GLN A 160 -2.58 -7.66 -3.88
CA GLN A 160 -1.73 -6.55 -3.46
C GLN A 160 -0.37 -7.05 -2.95
N ASP A 161 -0.34 -8.12 -2.16
CA ASP A 161 0.89 -8.74 -1.66
C ASP A 161 1.78 -9.25 -2.82
N LEU A 162 1.17 -9.92 -3.81
CA LEU A 162 1.88 -10.36 -5.01
C LEU A 162 2.41 -9.16 -5.82
N TRP A 163 1.59 -8.13 -6.03
CA TRP A 163 2.01 -6.94 -6.77
C TRP A 163 3.21 -6.28 -6.10
N PHE A 164 3.17 -6.06 -4.78
CA PHE A 164 4.31 -5.52 -4.04
C PHE A 164 5.55 -6.40 -4.20
N PHE A 165 5.40 -7.72 -4.07
CA PHE A 165 6.49 -8.67 -4.25
C PHE A 165 7.16 -8.54 -5.62
N LEU A 166 6.36 -8.44 -6.69
CA LEU A 166 6.83 -8.31 -8.05
C LEU A 166 7.59 -6.99 -8.22
N ALA A 167 7.00 -5.88 -7.77
CA ALA A 167 7.59 -4.55 -7.87
C ALA A 167 8.88 -4.37 -7.04
N ALA A 168 8.99 -5.06 -5.91
CA ALA A 168 10.19 -5.07 -5.07
C ALA A 168 11.39 -5.74 -5.77
N ARG A 169 11.13 -6.63 -6.74
CA ARG A 169 12.16 -7.40 -7.45
C ARG A 169 12.41 -6.94 -8.88
N ASP A 170 11.43 -6.28 -9.50
CA ASP A 170 11.51 -5.90 -10.90
C ASP A 170 10.89 -4.51 -11.14
N ALA A 171 11.75 -3.54 -11.43
CA ALA A 171 11.35 -2.16 -11.69
C ALA A 171 10.56 -1.98 -13.01
N ARG A 172 10.31 -3.05 -13.77
CA ARG A 172 9.39 -3.05 -14.93
C ARG A 172 7.94 -3.32 -14.53
N ILE A 173 7.70 -3.69 -13.27
CA ILE A 173 6.37 -3.87 -12.73
C ILE A 173 5.74 -2.51 -12.47
N THR A 174 4.53 -2.32 -12.97
CA THR A 174 3.79 -1.07 -12.90
C THR A 174 2.28 -1.34 -12.85
N ARG A 175 1.50 -0.31 -12.54
CA ARG A 175 0.10 -0.22 -12.92
C ARG A 175 0.06 0.19 -14.39
N ALA A 176 -0.70 -0.54 -15.19
CA ALA A 176 -0.98 -0.17 -16.57
C ALA A 176 -2.37 -0.66 -16.97
N GLU A 177 -3.06 0.14 -17.77
CA GLU A 177 -4.33 -0.22 -18.39
C GLU A 177 -4.11 -0.36 -19.90
N LEU A 178 -4.82 -1.28 -20.53
CA LEU A 178 -4.74 -1.54 -21.96
C LEU A 178 -5.88 -0.82 -22.67
N ASP A 179 -5.57 -0.10 -23.75
CA ASP A 179 -6.56 0.49 -24.66
C ASP A 179 -7.11 -0.61 -25.59
N ASP A 180 -7.96 -1.47 -25.02
CA ASP A 180 -8.67 -2.54 -25.69
C ASP A 180 -10.03 -2.74 -25.02
N PRO A 181 -11.15 -2.75 -25.76
CA PRO A 181 -12.49 -2.87 -25.17
C PRO A 181 -12.74 -4.20 -24.46
N GLU A 182 -11.94 -5.24 -24.72
CA GLU A 182 -12.03 -6.50 -23.99
C GLU A 182 -11.22 -6.49 -22.68
N PHE A 183 -10.38 -5.48 -22.44
CA PHE A 183 -9.62 -5.34 -21.21
C PHE A 183 -10.44 -4.61 -20.14
N ASP A 184 -10.78 -5.31 -19.06
CA ASP A 184 -11.43 -4.72 -17.91
C ASP A 184 -10.40 -4.49 -16.79
N PRO A 185 -10.09 -3.22 -16.44
CA PRO A 185 -9.13 -2.89 -15.39
C PRO A 185 -9.59 -3.34 -13.99
N ALA A 186 -10.90 -3.56 -13.77
CA ALA A 186 -11.40 -4.07 -12.50
C ALA A 186 -10.92 -5.51 -12.20
N ASN A 187 -10.54 -6.25 -13.24
CA ASN A 187 -9.93 -7.57 -13.10
C ASN A 187 -8.43 -7.51 -12.74
N GLY A 188 -7.84 -6.32 -12.63
CA GLY A 188 -6.47 -6.14 -12.15
C GLY A 188 -5.52 -5.54 -13.19
N CYS A 189 -4.75 -4.54 -12.75
CA CYS A 189 -3.84 -3.76 -13.58
C CYS A 189 -2.34 -4.00 -13.29
N CYS A 190 -1.98 -5.07 -12.57
CA CYS A 190 -0.58 -5.37 -12.25
C CYS A 190 0.10 -5.86 -13.53
N ALA A 191 1.01 -5.05 -14.06
CA ALA A 191 1.60 -5.26 -15.36
C ALA A 191 3.11 -5.31 -15.29
N LYS A 192 3.71 -6.24 -16.03
CA LYS A 192 5.12 -6.21 -16.39
C LYS A 192 5.25 -5.56 -17.76
N ARG A 193 5.79 -4.33 -17.80
CA ARG A 193 5.88 -3.52 -19.01
C ARG A 193 7.29 -3.48 -19.58
N GLU A 194 7.44 -3.96 -20.80
CA GLU A 194 8.69 -3.90 -21.56
C GLU A 194 8.40 -3.31 -22.93
N PRO A 195 8.54 -1.98 -23.14
CA PRO A 195 8.10 -1.33 -24.39
C PRO A 195 8.63 -1.96 -25.68
N ALA A 196 9.85 -2.54 -25.64
CA ALA A 196 10.45 -3.23 -26.78
C ALA A 196 9.94 -4.67 -27.01
N HIS A 197 9.38 -5.31 -25.97
CA HIS A 197 8.98 -6.73 -25.97
C HIS A 197 7.48 -6.97 -25.74
N GLY A 198 6.72 -5.96 -25.31
CA GLY A 198 5.30 -6.08 -24.98
C GLY A 198 5.01 -5.88 -23.50
N THR A 199 3.75 -6.08 -23.14
CA THR A 199 3.28 -5.94 -21.75
C THR A 199 2.45 -7.17 -21.39
N ALA A 200 2.63 -7.67 -20.17
CA ALA A 200 1.86 -8.77 -19.61
C ALA A 200 1.18 -8.31 -18.32
N TRP A 201 -0.08 -8.66 -18.15
CA TRP A 201 -0.88 -8.39 -16.96
C TRP A 201 -1.22 -9.70 -16.27
N ILE A 202 -1.15 -9.70 -14.95
CA ILE A 202 -1.75 -10.75 -14.12
C ILE A 202 -3.06 -10.21 -13.55
N GLN A 203 -4.16 -10.92 -13.80
CA GLN A 203 -5.49 -10.56 -13.32
C GLN A 203 -5.78 -11.25 -11.97
N THR A 204 -6.76 -10.74 -11.22
CA THR A 204 -7.16 -11.23 -9.89
C THR A 204 -7.69 -12.65 -9.93
N ASP A 205 -8.28 -13.08 -11.05
CA ASP A 205 -8.71 -14.46 -11.28
C ASP A 205 -7.55 -15.42 -11.64
N GLY A 206 -6.34 -14.88 -11.75
CA GLY A 206 -5.12 -15.62 -12.11
C GLY A 206 -4.90 -15.76 -13.61
N SER A 207 -5.79 -15.23 -14.46
CA SER A 207 -5.54 -15.20 -15.90
C SER A 207 -4.42 -14.21 -16.25
N ILE A 208 -3.72 -14.47 -17.36
CA ILE A 208 -2.72 -13.57 -17.92
C ILE A 208 -3.24 -12.98 -19.22
N VAL A 209 -3.13 -11.67 -19.35
CA VAL A 209 -3.38 -10.93 -20.60
C VAL A 209 -2.04 -10.39 -21.11
N ALA A 210 -1.83 -10.36 -22.43
CA ALA A 210 -0.63 -9.78 -23.01
C ALA A 210 -0.94 -8.99 -24.27
N ALA A 211 -0.15 -7.94 -24.50
CA ALA A 211 -0.22 -7.06 -25.68
C ALA A 211 1.18 -6.81 -26.27
N GLY A 212 1.23 -6.50 -27.57
CA GLY A 212 2.45 -6.36 -28.36
C GLY A 212 2.75 -7.58 -29.25
N ASP A 213 3.92 -7.64 -29.87
CA ASP A 213 4.28 -8.79 -30.71
C ASP A 213 4.20 -10.11 -29.92
N ARG A 214 3.43 -11.09 -30.42
CA ARG A 214 3.10 -12.31 -29.68
C ARG A 214 4.35 -13.08 -29.22
N ASN A 215 5.37 -13.18 -30.07
CA ASN A 215 6.58 -13.93 -29.75
C ASN A 215 7.41 -13.22 -28.67
N ARG A 216 7.54 -11.91 -28.76
CA ARG A 216 8.25 -11.11 -27.75
C ARG A 216 7.47 -11.02 -26.43
N ALA A 217 6.16 -10.83 -26.48
CA ALA A 217 5.30 -10.69 -25.31
C ALA A 217 5.28 -11.98 -24.48
N MET A 218 5.44 -13.14 -25.13
CA MET A 218 5.54 -14.44 -24.45
C MET A 218 6.75 -14.50 -23.49
N ALA A 219 7.88 -13.86 -23.83
CA ALA A 219 9.02 -13.79 -22.93
C ALA A 219 8.68 -12.97 -21.66
N VAL A 220 7.94 -11.86 -21.82
CA VAL A 220 7.46 -11.04 -20.70
C VAL A 220 6.49 -11.84 -19.82
N VAL A 221 5.55 -12.57 -20.43
CA VAL A 221 4.62 -13.47 -19.72
C VAL A 221 5.36 -14.54 -18.92
N ASN A 222 6.31 -15.23 -19.53
CA ASN A 222 7.07 -16.29 -18.85
C ASN A 222 7.85 -15.76 -17.65
N LEU A 223 8.47 -14.58 -17.77
CA LEU A 223 9.15 -13.93 -16.66
C LEU A 223 8.18 -13.55 -15.53
N LEU A 224 7.03 -12.95 -15.86
CA LEU A 224 6.01 -12.58 -14.89
C LEU A 224 5.49 -13.81 -14.13
N LEU A 225 5.17 -14.89 -14.84
CA LEU A 225 4.69 -16.14 -14.25
C LEU A 225 5.75 -16.81 -13.37
N ALA A 226 7.02 -16.82 -13.79
CA ALA A 226 8.10 -17.36 -12.98
C ALA A 226 8.26 -16.60 -11.65
N GLN A 227 8.16 -15.26 -11.69
CA GLN A 227 8.22 -14.43 -10.49
C GLN A 227 6.99 -14.66 -9.58
N ALA A 228 5.78 -14.70 -10.15
CA ALA A 228 4.56 -14.97 -9.38
C ALA A 228 4.58 -16.37 -8.74
N THR A 229 5.07 -17.37 -9.46
CA THR A 229 5.25 -18.73 -8.94
C THR A 229 6.27 -18.77 -7.80
N GLN A 230 7.33 -17.96 -7.85
CA GLN A 230 8.30 -17.86 -6.76
C GLN A 230 7.65 -17.32 -5.48
N TRP A 231 6.80 -16.30 -5.59
CA TRP A 231 6.04 -15.76 -4.46
C TRP A 231 5.13 -16.83 -3.85
N ASP A 232 4.38 -17.55 -4.68
CA ASP A 232 3.42 -18.57 -4.24
C ASP A 232 4.10 -19.82 -3.65
N LYS A 233 5.06 -20.41 -4.37
CA LYS A 233 5.58 -21.75 -4.06
C LYS A 233 6.87 -21.75 -3.25
N ALA A 234 7.73 -20.75 -3.44
CA ALA A 234 9.06 -20.77 -2.83
C ALA A 234 9.15 -19.92 -1.55
N LEU A 235 8.28 -18.92 -1.41
CA LEU A 235 8.37 -17.93 -0.34
C LEU A 235 7.13 -17.88 0.56
N ASP A 236 6.15 -18.75 0.33
CA ASP A 236 4.91 -18.86 1.11
C ASP A 236 4.13 -17.53 1.18
N ARG A 237 3.99 -16.87 0.02
CA ARG A 237 3.15 -15.68 -0.17
C ARG A 237 3.39 -14.57 0.85
N PRO A 238 4.63 -14.04 0.97
CA PRO A 238 4.92 -13.01 1.96
C PRO A 238 4.04 -11.77 1.72
N SER A 239 3.46 -11.26 2.80
CA SER A 239 2.69 -10.01 2.77
C SER A 239 3.61 -8.82 2.52
N PHE A 240 3.10 -7.78 1.85
CA PHE A 240 3.82 -6.54 1.64
C PHE A 240 4.35 -5.96 2.97
N THR A 241 3.60 -6.10 4.07
CA THR A 241 3.99 -5.60 5.41
C THR A 241 5.21 -6.29 6.02
N GLN A 242 5.63 -7.44 5.49
CA GLN A 242 6.85 -8.14 5.91
C GLN A 242 8.11 -7.60 5.22
N TRP A 243 7.96 -6.65 4.28
CA TRP A 243 9.08 -6.06 3.58
C TRP A 243 9.68 -4.86 4.31
N GLN A 244 10.95 -4.60 4.02
CA GLN A 244 11.65 -3.40 4.44
C GLN A 244 12.62 -2.95 3.34
N CYS A 245 13.01 -1.68 3.36
CA CYS A 245 13.99 -1.12 2.43
C CYS A 245 14.86 -0.07 3.09
N GLY A 246 16.06 0.12 2.51
CA GLY A 246 16.81 1.35 2.67
C GLY A 246 16.42 2.34 1.57
N PHE A 247 17.20 3.41 1.46
CA PHE A 247 17.01 4.38 0.40
C PHE A 247 18.35 4.73 -0.25
N GLN A 248 18.27 5.17 -1.50
CA GLN A 248 19.35 5.79 -2.22
C GLN A 248 18.93 7.21 -2.61
N ARG A 249 19.81 8.17 -2.41
CA ARG A 249 19.57 9.55 -2.86
C ARG A 249 19.65 9.59 -4.39
N ASP A 250 18.71 10.26 -5.03
CA ASP A 250 18.81 10.50 -6.46
C ASP A 250 19.76 11.67 -6.74
N ASP A 251 20.46 11.55 -7.87
CA ASP A 251 21.36 12.57 -8.40
C ASP A 251 20.86 13.08 -9.77
N LEU A 252 19.62 12.75 -10.13
CA LEU A 252 19.06 12.97 -11.47
C LEU A 252 18.25 14.27 -11.58
N VAL A 253 17.78 14.80 -10.44
CA VAL A 253 16.94 15.99 -10.41
C VAL A 253 17.54 17.09 -9.54
N SER A 254 17.11 18.34 -9.78
CA SER A 254 17.61 19.51 -9.03
C SER A 254 17.18 19.54 -7.56
N HIS A 255 16.09 18.83 -7.23
CA HIS A 255 15.54 18.70 -5.89
C HIS A 255 15.61 17.23 -5.48
N PRO A 256 16.74 16.77 -4.91
CA PRO A 256 17.00 15.36 -4.69
C PRO A 256 16.07 14.76 -3.63
N LEU A 257 15.63 13.55 -3.89
CA LEU A 257 14.80 12.71 -3.03
C LEU A 257 15.58 11.47 -2.61
N TRP A 258 15.23 10.94 -1.45
CA TRP A 258 15.57 9.57 -1.08
C TRP A 258 14.56 8.62 -1.72
N LEU A 259 15.02 7.77 -2.64
CA LEU A 259 14.20 6.77 -3.33
C LEU A 259 14.34 5.40 -2.67
N PRO A 260 13.25 4.64 -2.47
CA PRO A 260 13.33 3.30 -1.91
C PRO A 260 14.29 2.39 -2.70
N HIS A 261 15.17 1.69 -2.00
CA HIS A 261 16.17 0.82 -2.61
C HIS A 261 16.46 -0.40 -1.74
N ARG A 262 16.91 -1.50 -2.35
CA ARG A 262 17.20 -2.79 -1.68
C ARG A 262 16.04 -3.28 -0.81
N TRP A 263 14.90 -3.56 -1.44
CA TRP A 263 13.79 -4.24 -0.79
C TRP A 263 14.20 -5.65 -0.33
N GLN A 264 13.90 -5.98 0.91
CA GLN A 264 14.21 -7.27 1.53
C GLN A 264 13.06 -7.71 2.44
N LEU A 265 12.88 -9.02 2.58
CA LEU A 265 11.97 -9.57 3.59
C LEU A 265 12.61 -9.42 4.97
N SER A 266 11.84 -8.90 5.92
CA SER A 266 12.22 -8.89 7.32
C SER A 266 12.30 -10.32 7.84
N SER A 267 13.44 -10.65 8.47
CA SER A 267 13.59 -11.90 9.22
C SER A 267 12.84 -11.87 10.57
N GLN A 268 12.37 -10.71 11.01
CA GLN A 268 11.52 -10.57 12.19
C GLN A 268 10.05 -10.70 11.80
N ALA A 269 9.34 -11.60 12.48
CA ALA A 269 7.88 -11.71 12.39
C ALA A 269 7.24 -10.35 12.72
N PRO A 270 6.15 -9.95 12.02
CA PRO A 270 5.48 -8.68 12.31
C PRO A 270 5.03 -8.66 13.76
N ARG A 271 5.55 -7.71 14.56
CA ARG A 271 5.01 -7.44 15.89
C ARG A 271 3.69 -6.71 15.71
N ILE A 272 2.62 -7.48 15.58
CA ILE A 272 1.27 -6.95 15.77
C ILE A 272 1.19 -6.65 17.28
N SER A 273 1.30 -5.38 17.65
CA SER A 273 0.83 -4.93 18.96
C SER A 273 -0.67 -5.16 18.99
N GLY A 274 -1.08 -6.33 19.48
CA GLY A 274 -2.46 -6.70 19.63
C GLY A 274 -3.14 -5.71 20.55
N VAL A 275 -3.94 -4.81 19.98
CA VAL A 275 -5.06 -4.23 20.71
C VAL A 275 -6.06 -5.36 20.81
N GLU A 276 -6.02 -6.06 21.95
CA GLU A 276 -7.06 -7.00 22.33
C GLU A 276 -8.40 -6.26 22.21
N PRO A 277 -9.40 -6.78 21.48
CA PRO A 277 -10.69 -6.13 21.39
C PRO A 277 -11.22 -6.06 22.82
N ARG A 278 -11.36 -4.85 23.37
CA ARG A 278 -12.07 -4.65 24.63
C ARG A 278 -13.44 -5.29 24.46
N ALA A 279 -13.63 -6.45 25.10
CA ALA A 279 -14.92 -7.09 25.20
C ALA A 279 -15.90 -6.03 25.72
N ARG A 280 -16.90 -5.68 24.91
CA ARG A 280 -18.02 -4.85 25.35
C ARG A 280 -18.62 -5.58 26.55
N ARG A 281 -18.36 -5.08 27.76
CA ARG A 281 -19.13 -5.44 28.93
C ARG A 281 -20.55 -4.92 28.69
N SER A 282 -21.44 -5.80 28.28
CA SER A 282 -22.88 -5.53 28.31
C SER A 282 -23.27 -5.19 29.75
N PRO A 283 -24.00 -4.09 30.00
CA PRO A 283 -24.50 -3.78 31.33
C PRO A 283 -25.59 -4.77 31.72
N GLY A 284 -25.68 -5.03 33.03
CA GLY A 284 -26.35 -6.16 33.66
C GLY A 284 -27.75 -6.47 33.16
N GLY A 285 -27.96 -7.75 32.80
CA GLY A 285 -29.26 -8.37 32.66
C GLY A 285 -29.36 -9.52 33.66
N THR A 286 -30.11 -9.30 34.73
CA THR A 286 -30.45 -10.30 35.76
C THR A 286 -31.15 -11.47 35.09
N ARG A 287 -30.54 -12.67 35.15
CA ARG A 287 -31.09 -13.89 34.56
C ARG A 287 -32.05 -14.55 35.58
N PRO A 288 -33.34 -14.78 35.26
CA PRO A 288 -34.23 -15.52 36.15
C PRO A 288 -33.86 -17.01 36.17
N ALA A 289 -33.95 -17.63 37.35
CA ALA A 289 -33.76 -19.07 37.53
C ALA A 289 -34.88 -19.85 36.81
N VAL A 290 -34.50 -20.70 35.85
CA VAL A 290 -35.42 -21.66 35.23
C VAL A 290 -35.28 -22.98 35.99
N ALA A 291 -36.33 -23.34 36.72
CA ALA A 291 -36.46 -24.61 37.41
C ALA A 291 -36.59 -25.77 36.41
N SER A 292 -35.81 -26.83 36.60
CA SER A 292 -35.90 -28.06 35.80
C SER A 292 -37.15 -28.88 36.17
N PRO A 293 -37.92 -29.43 35.21
CA PRO A 293 -39.03 -30.32 35.50
C PRO A 293 -38.57 -31.72 35.95
N PRO A 294 -39.34 -32.42 36.81
CA PRO A 294 -38.94 -33.70 37.41
C PRO A 294 -38.99 -34.88 36.41
N ARG A 295 -38.03 -35.81 36.59
CA ARG A 295 -37.89 -37.03 35.77
C ARG A 295 -39.07 -38.01 35.97
N PRO A 296 -39.56 -38.67 34.91
CA PRO A 296 -40.58 -39.71 35.03
C PRO A 296 -40.02 -41.00 35.64
N ARG A 297 -40.82 -41.65 36.51
CA ARG A 297 -40.53 -42.96 37.13
C ARG A 297 -40.79 -44.11 36.14
N PRO A 298 -40.03 -45.21 36.21
CA PRO A 298 -40.19 -46.35 35.30
C PRO A 298 -41.41 -47.21 35.65
N THR A 299 -42.19 -47.56 34.63
CA THR A 299 -43.35 -48.46 34.68
C THR A 299 -42.88 -49.92 34.59
N LEU A 300 -43.31 -50.75 35.54
CA LEU A 300 -43.15 -52.20 35.54
C LEU A 300 -44.07 -52.85 34.49
N ALA A 301 -43.51 -53.78 33.70
CA ALA A 301 -44.26 -54.63 32.77
C ALA A 301 -45.08 -55.71 33.52
N PRO A 302 -46.28 -56.08 33.03
CA PRO A 302 -46.99 -57.24 33.56
C PRO A 302 -46.52 -58.54 32.91
N ALA A 303 -46.46 -59.60 33.71
CA ALA A 303 -46.16 -60.96 33.28
C ALA A 303 -47.43 -61.73 32.89
N ARG A 304 -47.51 -62.14 31.62
CA ARG A 304 -47.91 -63.45 31.06
C ARG A 304 -48.37 -63.30 29.62
#